data_AF-A0A1G1AG86-F1
#
_entry.id   AF-A0A1G1AG86-F1
#
_cell.length_a   1.000
_cell.length_b   1.000
_cell.length_c   1.000
_cell.angle_alpha   90.00
_cell.angle_beta   90.00
_cell.angle_gamma   90.00
#
_symmetry.space_group_name_H-M   'P 1'
#
loop_
_entity.id
_entity.type
_entity.pdbx_description
1 polymer ?
#
loop_
_entity_poly.entity_id
_entity_poly.type
_entity_poly.pdbx_seq_one_letter_code
_entity_poly.pdbx_strand_id
1 'polypeptide(L)'
;MVIFAFLVAASFALSAVLVCRECGYESPEGSETCTHCKAKLPPPRPKSQPDGSQAENTLPSGKVKFMDAMIVENEIRIAKKHLDLGDFDVANLFGKNAAALEMIADPSVKGERSEQIIEIRKKSETGGMTVDRKCPACAGSGRYVMETAALDNKTTTIEVAGKSCLRCNGTGKILKPSTMDERRFKLGRGMNKYSALQQSRKFLSLGAAWIPAELDGKLSRKQQVQIKRAVAPPCADCMGLGRVDCAKCKGQGEIKCTFQGCVQGKVEVQDEGRLVKGKIKKTVKCKNCNGTGFVACIDCRAQGSLVCKKCNGSGERAMCIKCGGQGLSDCRRCQGSGAGKDGQCAECKGEGVLECTACGGDGRKR
;
A
#
# COMPACT_ATOMS: atom_id res chain seq x y z
N MET A 1 7.66 8.70 70.29
CA MET A 1 7.94 9.57 69.13
C MET A 1 7.11 9.07 67.96
N VAL A 2 6.06 9.81 67.61
CA VAL A 2 5.10 9.49 66.55
C VAL A 2 5.47 10.32 65.33
N ILE A 3 5.73 9.70 64.18
CA ILE A 3 5.99 10.40 62.91
C ILE A 3 4.82 10.11 61.97
N PHE A 4 3.99 11.13 61.75
CA PHE A 4 2.91 11.16 60.78
C PHE A 4 3.48 11.36 59.37
N ALA A 5 3.16 10.47 58.43
CA ALA A 5 3.43 10.64 57.00
C ALA A 5 2.15 11.08 56.29
N PHE A 6 2.11 12.32 55.80
CA PHE A 6 1.05 12.84 54.93
C PHE A 6 1.40 12.55 53.46
N LEU A 7 0.55 11.77 52.79
CA LEU A 7 0.54 11.58 51.33
C LEU A 7 -0.43 12.60 50.72
N VAL A 8 0.11 13.57 49.97
CA VAL A 8 -0.68 14.52 49.17
C VAL A 8 -0.84 13.96 47.76
N ALA A 9 -2.08 13.62 47.39
CA ALA A 9 -2.45 13.27 46.02
C ALA A 9 -2.80 14.55 45.24
N ALA A 10 -1.97 14.92 44.27
CA ALA A 10 -2.23 16.04 43.37
C ALA A 10 -2.98 15.55 42.13
N SER A 11 -4.27 15.87 42.05
CA SER A 11 -5.12 15.64 40.88
C SER A 11 -4.87 16.74 39.84
N PHE A 12 -4.12 16.44 38.77
CA PHE A 12 -3.99 17.32 37.62
C PHE A 12 -5.25 17.25 36.75
N ALA A 13 -6.13 18.24 36.86
CA ALA A 13 -7.21 18.45 35.92
C ALA A 13 -6.63 19.01 34.61
N LEU A 14 -6.68 18.22 33.53
CA LEU A 14 -6.31 18.64 32.18
C LEU A 14 -7.39 19.58 31.62
N SER A 15 -7.24 20.89 31.84
CA SER A 15 -8.07 21.93 31.21
C SER A 15 -7.70 22.08 29.73
N ALA A 16 -8.70 22.31 28.87
CA ALA A 16 -8.48 22.43 27.44
C ALA A 16 -7.83 23.80 27.11
N VAL A 17 -6.61 23.77 26.60
CA VAL A 17 -5.87 24.99 26.23
C VAL A 17 -6.37 25.53 24.88
N LEU A 18 -6.60 26.84 24.79
CA LEU A 18 -6.97 27.53 23.54
C LEU A 18 -5.71 28.12 22.88
N VAL A 19 -5.46 27.81 21.61
CA VAL A 19 -4.31 28.34 20.86
C VAL A 19 -4.76 29.51 19.98
N CYS A 20 -4.12 30.67 20.13
CA CYS A 20 -4.39 31.85 19.31
C CYS A 20 -4.01 31.60 17.83
N ARG A 21 -4.92 31.88 16.89
CA ARG A 21 -4.67 31.65 15.45
C ARG A 21 -3.74 32.68 14.81
N GLU A 22 -3.58 33.85 15.41
CA GLU A 22 -2.71 34.90 14.85
C GLU A 22 -1.25 34.74 15.30
N CYS A 23 -1.00 34.46 16.59
CA CYS A 23 0.36 34.40 17.13
C CYS A 23 0.78 33.03 17.70
N GLY A 24 -0.12 32.05 17.76
CA GLY A 24 0.18 30.71 18.29
C GLY A 24 0.29 30.61 19.81
N TYR A 25 0.06 31.70 20.56
CA TYR A 25 0.16 31.69 22.02
C TYR A 25 -1.02 30.96 22.68
N GLU A 26 -0.71 30.16 23.70
CA GLU A 26 -1.67 29.39 24.49
C GLU A 26 -2.35 30.29 25.53
N SER A 27 -3.68 30.35 25.50
CA SER A 27 -4.49 31.18 26.39
C SER A 27 -5.37 30.29 27.30
N PRO A 28 -5.61 30.70 28.56
CA PRO A 28 -6.46 29.95 29.49
C PRO A 28 -7.90 29.77 28.97
N GLU A 29 -8.56 28.69 29.38
CA GLU A 29 -9.94 28.40 29.01
C GLU A 29 -10.87 29.53 29.48
N GLY A 30 -11.69 30.08 28.56
CA GLY A 30 -12.61 31.18 28.85
C GLY A 30 -12.08 32.60 28.55
N SER A 31 -10.85 32.74 28.05
CA SER A 31 -10.35 34.06 27.62
C SER A 31 -10.96 34.51 26.28
N GLU A 32 -11.50 35.73 26.23
CA GLU A 32 -12.10 36.31 25.02
C GLU A 32 -11.06 36.88 24.05
N THR A 33 -9.87 37.23 24.57
CA THR A 33 -8.76 37.79 23.79
C THR A 33 -7.45 37.12 24.17
N CYS A 34 -6.55 37.02 23.21
CA CYS A 34 -5.22 36.46 23.42
C CYS A 34 -4.41 37.35 24.38
N THR A 35 -3.83 36.75 25.41
CA THR A 35 -3.01 37.47 26.40
C THR A 35 -1.76 38.09 25.79
N HIS A 36 -1.24 37.50 24.71
CA HIS A 36 -0.04 37.95 24.00
C HIS A 36 -0.32 39.07 22.98
N CYS A 37 -1.17 38.82 21.97
CA CYS A 37 -1.38 39.78 20.86
C CYS A 37 -2.72 40.54 20.92
N LYS A 38 -3.56 40.32 21.93
CA LYS A 38 -4.91 40.92 22.08
C LYS A 38 -5.93 40.57 20.99
N ALA A 39 -5.59 39.71 20.03
CA ALA A 39 -6.54 39.21 19.03
C ALA A 39 -7.71 38.46 19.69
N LYS A 40 -8.91 38.59 19.11
CA LYS A 40 -10.13 37.94 19.62
C LYS A 40 -10.04 36.42 19.43
N LEU A 41 -10.27 35.67 20.52
CA LEU A 41 -10.27 34.22 20.49
C LEU A 41 -11.66 33.68 20.09
N PRO A 42 -11.75 32.52 19.44
CA PRO A 42 -13.03 31.94 19.05
C PRO A 42 -13.87 31.59 20.29
N PRO A 43 -15.19 31.86 20.28
CA PRO A 43 -16.04 31.57 21.42
C PRO A 43 -16.04 30.07 21.73
N PRO A 44 -16.14 29.68 23.02
CA PRO A 44 -16.22 28.28 23.41
C PRO A 44 -17.42 27.62 22.71
N ARG A 45 -17.22 26.43 22.14
CA ARG A 45 -18.33 25.71 21.49
C ARG A 45 -19.43 25.48 22.53
N PRO A 46 -20.70 25.82 22.25
CA PRO A 46 -21.80 25.46 23.13
C PRO A 46 -21.80 23.94 23.30
N LYS A 47 -21.87 23.48 24.56
CA LYS A 47 -22.01 22.06 24.88
C LYS A 47 -23.31 21.59 24.21
N SER A 48 -23.19 20.81 23.14
CA SER A 48 -24.34 20.30 22.38
C SER A 48 -25.23 19.47 23.29
N GLN A 49 -26.46 19.94 23.53
CA GLN A 49 -27.52 19.11 24.12
C GLN A 49 -27.93 18.03 23.10
N PRO A 50 -28.24 16.80 23.55
CA PRO A 50 -28.71 15.75 22.66
C PRO A 50 -30.18 15.99 22.33
N ASP A 51 -30.45 16.42 21.09
CA ASP A 51 -31.80 16.42 20.53
C ASP A 51 -32.28 14.99 20.31
N GLY A 52 -33.45 14.69 20.88
CA GLY A 52 -34.15 13.44 20.68
C GLY A 52 -34.99 13.46 19.40
N SER A 53 -34.82 12.44 18.57
CA SER A 53 -35.95 11.86 17.83
C SER A 53 -35.69 10.38 17.54
N GLN A 54 -36.72 9.59 17.80
CA GLN A 54 -36.73 8.12 17.85
C GLN A 54 -36.99 7.52 16.47
N ALA A 55 -36.30 6.41 16.17
CA ALA A 55 -36.88 5.25 15.48
C ALA A 55 -36.15 4.00 15.99
N GLU A 56 -36.75 3.35 17.00
CA GLU A 56 -36.21 2.19 17.71
C GLU A 56 -36.31 0.91 16.88
N ASN A 57 -35.14 0.32 16.59
CA ASN A 57 -34.95 -1.11 16.44
C ASN A 57 -33.97 -1.52 17.54
N THR A 58 -34.51 -1.95 18.68
CA THR A 58 -33.76 -2.12 19.93
C THR A 58 -32.89 -3.38 19.90
N LEU A 59 -31.72 -3.28 19.25
CA LEU A 59 -30.53 -4.01 19.70
C LEU A 59 -30.09 -3.45 21.07
N PRO A 60 -29.43 -4.26 21.92
CA PRO A 60 -28.89 -3.79 23.19
C PRO A 60 -28.09 -2.49 22.98
N SER A 61 -28.48 -1.47 23.76
CA SER A 61 -28.11 -0.07 23.61
C SER A 61 -26.61 0.12 23.37
N GLY A 62 -26.26 0.54 22.15
CA GLY A 62 -24.90 0.97 21.79
C GLY A 62 -24.24 0.24 20.62
N LYS A 63 -24.78 -0.89 20.13
CA LYS A 63 -24.23 -1.56 18.95
C LYS A 63 -24.73 -0.92 17.64
N VAL A 64 -23.80 -0.60 16.75
CA VAL A 64 -24.11 -0.01 15.44
C VAL A 64 -24.44 -1.12 14.44
N LYS A 65 -25.67 -1.10 13.90
CA LYS A 65 -26.12 -2.08 12.90
C LYS A 65 -25.38 -1.90 11.57
N PHE A 66 -25.25 -0.66 11.12
CA PHE A 66 -24.56 -0.29 9.88
C PHE A 66 -23.72 0.96 10.09
N MET A 67 -22.57 0.99 9.44
CA MET A 67 -21.72 2.18 9.41
C MET A 67 -22.25 3.19 8.37
N ASP A 68 -22.09 4.48 8.68
CA ASP A 68 -22.38 5.56 7.73
C ASP A 68 -21.55 5.40 6.44
N ALA A 69 -22.24 5.36 5.30
CA ALA A 69 -21.64 5.22 3.97
C ALA A 69 -20.68 6.37 3.62
N MET A 70 -20.88 7.56 4.20
CA MET A 70 -20.01 8.72 4.00
C MET A 70 -18.55 8.46 4.43
N ILE A 71 -18.34 7.55 5.39
CA ILE A 71 -16.99 7.14 5.82
C ILE A 71 -16.26 6.43 4.67
N VAL A 72 -16.95 5.53 3.95
CA VAL A 72 -16.38 4.81 2.80
C VAL A 72 -16.11 5.79 1.65
N GLU A 73 -17.04 6.69 1.36
CA GLU A 73 -16.88 7.70 0.31
C GLU A 73 -15.69 8.63 0.59
N ASN A 74 -15.42 8.95 1.85
CA ASN A 74 -14.24 9.71 2.26
C ASN A 74 -12.94 8.96 1.96
N GLU A 75 -12.87 7.66 2.29
CA GLU A 75 -11.71 6.82 1.94
C GLU A 75 -11.49 6.76 0.42
N ILE A 76 -12.57 6.57 -0.36
CA ILE A 76 -12.54 6.54 -1.83
C ILE A 76 -12.01 7.87 -2.38
N ARG A 77 -12.49 9.01 -1.87
CA ARG A 77 -12.08 10.34 -2.32
C ARG A 77 -10.60 10.59 -2.07
N ILE A 78 -10.09 10.20 -0.90
CA ILE A 78 -8.67 10.33 -0.56
C ILE A 78 -7.83 9.38 -1.43
N ALA A 79 -8.29 8.17 -1.68
CA ALA A 79 -7.61 7.23 -2.56
C ALA A 79 -7.48 7.77 -3.99
N LYS A 80 -8.56 8.34 -4.55
CA LYS A 80 -8.54 9.02 -5.87
C LYS A 80 -7.52 10.15 -5.91
N LYS A 81 -7.51 11.02 -4.89
CA LYS A 81 -6.52 12.10 -4.78
C LYS A 81 -5.08 11.58 -4.82
N HIS A 82 -4.77 10.49 -4.12
CA HIS A 82 -3.43 9.89 -4.18
C HIS A 82 -3.14 9.24 -5.53
N LEU A 83 -4.15 8.68 -6.20
CA LEU A 83 -4.01 8.12 -7.53
C LEU A 83 -3.63 9.21 -8.56
N ASP A 84 -4.29 10.36 -8.49
CA ASP A 84 -4.02 11.51 -9.37
C ASP A 84 -2.61 12.08 -9.16
N LEU A 85 -2.08 11.97 -7.93
CA LEU A 85 -0.70 12.34 -7.58
C LEU A 85 0.34 11.28 -7.95
N GLY A 86 -0.07 10.10 -8.43
CA GLY A 86 0.83 8.98 -8.71
C GLY A 86 1.32 8.21 -7.46
N ASP A 87 0.72 8.46 -6.29
CA ASP A 87 0.99 7.75 -5.03
C ASP A 87 0.21 6.42 -4.99
N PHE A 88 0.47 5.53 -5.95
CA PHE A 88 -0.30 4.28 -6.16
C PHE A 88 -0.35 3.39 -4.92
N ASP A 89 0.73 3.26 -4.14
CA ASP A 89 0.76 2.40 -2.96
C ASP A 89 -0.18 2.91 -1.85
N VAL A 90 -0.22 4.24 -1.63
CA VAL A 90 -1.10 4.87 -0.64
C VAL A 90 -2.56 4.80 -1.11
N ALA A 91 -2.80 5.07 -2.40
CA ALA A 91 -4.12 4.92 -3.01
C ALA A 91 -4.67 3.49 -2.84
N ASN A 92 -3.83 2.47 -3.05
CA ASN A 92 -4.22 1.08 -2.85
C ASN A 92 -4.57 0.76 -1.38
N LEU A 93 -3.82 1.31 -0.42
CA LEU A 93 -4.08 1.10 1.01
C LEU A 93 -5.42 1.72 1.43
N PHE A 94 -5.73 2.94 0.98
CA PHE A 94 -7.06 3.53 1.16
C PHE A 94 -8.15 2.71 0.45
N GLY A 95 -7.91 2.23 -0.77
CA GLY A 95 -8.85 1.38 -1.49
C GLY A 95 -9.14 0.05 -0.79
N LYS A 96 -8.12 -0.60 -0.20
CA LYS A 96 -8.29 -1.81 0.61
C LYS A 96 -9.11 -1.55 1.87
N ASN A 97 -8.85 -0.44 2.55
CA ASN A 97 -9.61 -0.07 3.75
C ASN A 97 -11.05 0.31 3.41
N ALA A 98 -11.28 1.05 2.33
CA ALA A 98 -12.62 1.34 1.80
C ALA A 98 -13.38 0.04 1.51
N ALA A 99 -12.74 -0.95 0.87
CA ALA A 99 -13.34 -2.27 0.63
C ALA A 99 -13.74 -2.97 1.94
N ALA A 100 -12.91 -2.86 2.99
CA ALA A 100 -13.19 -3.47 4.28
C ALA A 100 -14.33 -2.79 5.02
N LEU A 101 -14.40 -1.46 4.95
CA LEU A 101 -15.46 -0.66 5.55
C LEU A 101 -16.80 -0.82 4.81
N GLU A 102 -16.77 -0.93 3.48
CA GLU A 102 -17.98 -1.17 2.66
C GLU A 102 -18.72 -2.44 3.08
N MET A 103 -18.01 -3.46 3.59
CA MET A 103 -18.62 -4.71 4.06
C MET A 103 -19.58 -4.54 5.24
N ILE A 104 -19.47 -3.43 5.99
CA ILE A 104 -20.33 -3.13 7.15
C ILE A 104 -21.09 -1.80 6.97
N ALA A 105 -20.98 -1.17 5.80
CA ALA A 105 -21.72 0.03 5.46
C ALA A 105 -23.20 -0.27 5.23
N ASP A 106 -24.05 0.75 5.34
CA ASP A 106 -25.48 0.62 5.11
C ASP A 106 -25.77 0.23 3.64
N PRO A 107 -26.34 -0.96 3.38
CA PRO A 107 -26.62 -1.43 2.03
C PRO A 107 -27.78 -0.66 1.36
N SER A 108 -28.60 0.06 2.13
CA SER A 108 -29.71 0.85 1.59
C SER A 108 -29.23 2.07 0.79
N VAL A 109 -28.03 2.56 1.10
CA VAL A 109 -27.39 3.66 0.36
C VAL A 109 -26.78 3.10 -0.92
N LYS A 110 -27.61 3.01 -1.96
CA LYS A 110 -27.20 2.64 -3.32
C LYS A 110 -26.18 3.64 -3.85
N GLY A 111 -25.08 3.14 -4.40
CA GLY A 111 -24.07 3.97 -5.04
C GLY A 111 -23.00 3.12 -5.73
N GLU A 112 -22.20 3.77 -6.57
CA GLU A 112 -21.11 3.14 -7.34
C GLU A 112 -19.85 2.86 -6.49
N ARG A 113 -19.94 2.87 -5.16
CA ARG A 113 -18.77 2.78 -4.26
C ARG A 113 -17.93 1.53 -4.51
N SER A 114 -18.58 0.37 -4.66
CA SER A 114 -17.89 -0.90 -4.90
C SER A 114 -17.12 -0.89 -6.23
N GLU A 115 -17.72 -0.34 -7.29
CA GLU A 115 -17.07 -0.22 -8.61
C GLU A 115 -15.87 0.73 -8.54
N GLN A 116 -16.03 1.87 -7.88
CA GLN A 116 -14.96 2.84 -7.67
C GLN A 116 -13.79 2.24 -6.86
N ILE A 117 -14.09 1.45 -5.82
CA ILE A 117 -13.07 0.73 -5.03
C ILE A 117 -12.29 -0.24 -5.92
N ILE A 118 -12.98 -1.04 -6.74
CA ILE A 118 -12.34 -2.00 -7.66
C ILE A 118 -11.46 -1.26 -8.67
N GLU A 119 -11.95 -0.17 -9.24
CA GLU A 119 -11.21 0.62 -10.23
C GLU A 119 -9.93 1.23 -9.62
N ILE A 120 -10.03 1.84 -8.44
CA ILE A 120 -8.89 2.42 -7.72
C ILE A 120 -7.83 1.35 -7.45
N ARG A 121 -8.24 0.18 -6.97
CA ARG A 121 -7.31 -0.92 -6.70
C ARG A 121 -6.63 -1.41 -7.97
N LYS A 122 -7.38 -1.63 -9.04
CA LYS A 122 -6.84 -2.05 -10.34
C LYS A 122 -5.83 -1.03 -10.89
N LYS A 123 -6.17 0.26 -10.88
CA LYS A 123 -5.27 1.35 -11.32
C LYS A 123 -4.03 1.46 -10.43
N SER A 124 -4.17 1.29 -9.12
CA SER A 124 -3.05 1.34 -8.18
C SER A 124 -2.10 0.14 -8.34
N GLU A 125 -2.64 -1.05 -8.63
CA GLU A 125 -1.85 -2.25 -8.88
C GLU A 125 -1.02 -2.11 -10.15
N THR A 126 -1.60 -1.59 -11.25
CA THR A 126 -0.89 -1.43 -12.54
C THR A 126 0.01 -0.20 -12.59
N GLY A 127 -0.40 0.92 -12.00
CA GLY A 127 0.28 2.20 -12.13
C GLY A 127 1.69 2.23 -11.56
N GLY A 128 1.96 1.46 -10.52
CA GLY A 128 3.31 1.38 -9.94
C GLY A 128 4.17 0.23 -10.49
N MET A 129 3.74 -0.52 -11.50
CA MET A 129 4.48 -1.68 -12.00
C MET A 129 5.73 -1.29 -12.80
N THR A 130 5.74 -0.11 -13.42
CA THR A 130 6.87 0.34 -14.25
C THR A 130 7.60 1.51 -13.60
N VAL A 131 8.90 1.60 -13.88
CA VAL A 131 9.77 2.69 -13.46
C VAL A 131 10.64 3.14 -14.63
N ASP A 132 10.86 4.44 -14.72
CA ASP A 132 11.86 5.02 -15.61
C ASP A 132 13.25 4.62 -15.13
N ARG A 133 14.02 3.98 -16.01
CA ARG A 133 15.44 3.71 -15.79
C ARG A 133 16.28 4.41 -16.84
N LYS A 134 17.51 4.80 -16.45
CA LYS A 134 18.51 5.27 -17.41
C LYS A 134 18.69 4.22 -18.50
N CYS A 135 18.66 4.66 -19.76
CA CYS A 135 18.88 3.78 -20.87
C CYS A 135 20.32 3.23 -20.80
N PRO A 136 20.51 1.90 -20.71
CA PRO A 136 21.84 1.32 -20.57
C PRO A 136 22.68 1.46 -21.84
N ALA A 137 22.04 1.72 -22.99
CA ALA A 137 22.74 1.90 -24.26
C ALA A 137 23.40 3.29 -24.38
N CYS A 138 22.91 4.31 -23.68
CA CYS A 138 23.48 5.67 -23.71
C CYS A 138 23.79 6.22 -22.31
N ALA A 139 23.76 5.36 -21.28
CA ALA A 139 23.91 5.73 -19.88
C ALA A 139 22.99 6.88 -19.39
N GLY A 140 21.89 7.15 -20.10
CA GLY A 140 20.98 8.25 -19.79
C GLY A 140 21.12 9.51 -20.63
N SER A 141 22.15 9.62 -21.49
CA SER A 141 22.36 10.85 -22.28
C SER A 141 21.32 11.05 -23.39
N GLY A 142 20.62 9.99 -23.79
CA GLY A 142 19.71 10.01 -24.93
C GLY A 142 20.42 10.07 -26.28
N ARG A 143 21.75 10.23 -26.30
CA ARG A 143 22.55 10.35 -27.52
C ARG A 143 23.10 9.00 -27.96
N TYR A 144 23.38 8.90 -29.25
CA TYR A 144 24.06 7.74 -29.79
C TYR A 144 25.51 7.75 -29.31
N VAL A 145 25.92 6.63 -28.71
CA VAL A 145 27.30 6.42 -28.26
C VAL A 145 27.96 5.35 -29.11
N MET A 146 29.23 5.56 -29.44
CA MET A 146 30.08 4.57 -30.10
C MET A 146 31.28 4.26 -29.23
N GLU A 147 31.57 2.97 -29.07
CA GLU A 147 32.79 2.51 -28.44
C GLU A 147 33.93 2.50 -29.48
N THR A 148 35.01 3.21 -29.18
CA THR A 148 36.25 3.21 -29.94
C THR A 148 37.36 2.62 -29.10
N ALA A 149 38.14 1.70 -29.66
CA ALA A 149 39.36 1.23 -29.01
C ALA A 149 40.43 2.33 -29.13
N ALA A 150 40.90 2.84 -27.99
CA ALA A 150 42.09 3.67 -27.96
C ALA A 150 43.35 2.79 -28.17
N LEU A 151 44.46 3.43 -28.56
CA LEU A 151 45.75 2.77 -28.81
C LEU A 151 46.29 2.00 -27.59
N ASP A 152 45.81 2.30 -26.38
CA ASP A 152 46.17 1.64 -25.13
C ASP A 152 45.28 0.43 -24.79
N ASN A 153 44.51 -0.10 -25.76
CA ASN A 153 43.49 -1.14 -25.58
C ASN A 153 42.35 -0.75 -24.61
N LYS A 154 42.25 0.51 -24.17
CA LYS A 154 41.07 0.95 -23.42
C LYS A 154 39.95 1.34 -24.38
N THR A 155 38.76 0.83 -24.09
CA THR A 155 37.56 1.23 -24.80
C THR A 155 37.10 2.59 -24.29
N THR A 156 37.09 3.60 -25.16
CA THR A 156 36.49 4.91 -24.87
C THR A 156 35.15 5.02 -25.56
N THR A 157 34.17 5.61 -24.86
CA THR A 157 32.83 5.83 -25.40
C THR A 157 32.75 7.27 -25.91
N ILE A 158 32.54 7.45 -27.20
CA ILE A 158 32.40 8.77 -27.84
C ILE A 158 30.91 9.00 -28.15
N GLU A 159 30.38 10.15 -27.74
CA GLU A 159 29.05 10.60 -28.17
C GLU A 159 29.10 11.09 -29.62
N VAL A 160 28.23 10.56 -30.46
CA VAL A 160 28.14 11.00 -31.86
C VAL A 160 27.14 12.15 -31.95
N ALA A 161 27.64 13.33 -32.29
CA ALA A 161 26.82 14.52 -32.47
C ALA A 161 25.70 14.28 -33.50
N GLY A 162 24.49 14.77 -33.21
CA GLY A 162 23.34 14.74 -34.11
C GLY A 162 22.61 13.39 -34.23
N LYS A 163 23.05 12.33 -33.54
CA LYS A 163 22.36 11.02 -33.55
C LYS A 163 21.74 10.69 -32.20
N SER A 164 20.46 10.34 -32.18
CA SER A 164 19.75 9.89 -30.98
C SER A 164 20.02 8.41 -30.67
N CYS A 165 19.94 8.05 -29.40
CA CYS A 165 20.08 6.66 -28.96
C CYS A 165 18.92 5.82 -29.53
N LEU A 166 19.26 4.78 -30.29
CA LEU A 166 18.28 3.90 -30.94
C LEU A 166 17.38 3.12 -29.96
N ARG A 167 17.78 3.01 -28.69
CA ARG A 167 17.04 2.23 -27.70
C ARG A 167 15.98 3.06 -26.96
N CYS A 168 16.27 4.32 -26.69
CA CYS A 168 15.35 5.21 -25.97
C CYS A 168 14.83 6.36 -26.86
N ASN A 169 15.16 6.36 -28.15
CA ASN A 169 14.76 7.40 -29.11
C ASN A 169 15.02 8.83 -28.62
N GLY A 170 16.18 9.06 -27.99
CA GLY A 170 16.54 10.40 -27.51
C GLY A 170 16.13 10.73 -26.07
N THR A 171 15.23 9.98 -25.43
CA THR A 171 14.72 10.36 -24.10
C THR A 171 15.73 10.13 -22.96
N GLY A 172 16.77 9.34 -23.19
CA GLY A 172 17.71 8.88 -22.16
C GLY A 172 17.10 7.88 -21.16
N LYS A 173 15.81 7.60 -21.22
CA LYS A 173 15.11 6.75 -20.27
C LYS A 173 14.33 5.65 -20.98
N ILE A 174 14.18 4.52 -20.30
CA ILE A 174 13.33 3.43 -20.76
C ILE A 174 12.45 2.96 -19.61
N LEU A 175 11.19 2.70 -19.93
CA LEU A 175 10.25 2.08 -18.99
C LEU A 175 10.67 0.63 -18.77
N LYS A 176 10.83 0.26 -17.51
CA LYS A 176 11.14 -1.10 -17.09
C LYS A 176 10.17 -1.56 -16.03
N PRO A 177 9.91 -2.87 -15.92
CA PRO A 177 9.31 -3.40 -14.70
C PRO A 177 10.12 -2.93 -13.48
N SER A 178 9.39 -2.50 -12.46
CA SER A 178 9.95 -2.29 -11.13
C SER A 178 10.36 -3.63 -10.54
N THR A 179 11.51 -3.63 -9.86
CA THR A 179 11.93 -4.82 -9.11
C THR A 179 11.01 -4.99 -7.90
N MET A 180 10.89 -6.21 -7.40
CA MET A 180 10.08 -6.47 -6.21
C MET A 180 10.67 -5.77 -4.98
N ASP A 181 12.00 -5.60 -4.89
CA ASP A 181 12.63 -4.85 -3.81
C ASP A 181 12.28 -3.35 -3.83
N GLU A 182 12.31 -2.71 -5.01
CA GLU A 182 11.84 -1.34 -5.17
C GLU A 182 10.36 -1.20 -4.78
N ARG A 183 9.54 -2.18 -5.18
CA ARG A 183 8.11 -2.23 -4.84
C ARG A 183 7.90 -2.39 -3.33
N ARG A 184 8.66 -3.27 -2.67
CA ARG A 184 8.62 -3.44 -1.21
C ARG A 184 9.02 -2.15 -0.49
N PHE A 185 10.07 -1.48 -0.95
CA PHE A 185 10.50 -0.21 -0.37
C PHE A 185 9.42 0.89 -0.51
N LYS A 186 8.84 1.04 -1.71
CA LYS A 186 7.74 1.99 -1.95
C LYS A 186 6.51 1.65 -1.10
N LEU A 187 6.13 0.38 -1.04
CA LEU A 187 5.01 -0.09 -0.23
C LEU A 187 5.24 0.19 1.26
N GLY A 188 6.45 -0.06 1.79
CA GLY A 188 6.78 0.24 3.19
C GLY A 188 6.67 1.74 3.50
N ARG A 189 7.18 2.60 2.60
CA ARG A 189 6.97 4.06 2.72
C ARG A 189 5.49 4.44 2.64
N GLY A 190 4.75 3.81 1.74
CA GLY A 190 3.31 4.00 1.57
C GLY A 190 2.54 3.62 2.84
N MET A 191 2.88 2.50 3.47
CA MET A 191 2.29 2.04 4.74
C MET A 191 2.54 3.03 5.87
N ASN A 192 3.77 3.53 6.02
CA ASN A 192 4.09 4.53 7.04
C ASN A 192 3.31 5.84 6.82
N LYS A 193 3.28 6.33 5.57
CA LYS A 193 2.51 7.54 5.20
C LYS A 193 1.01 7.34 5.45
N TYR A 194 0.47 6.20 5.03
CA TYR A 194 -0.93 5.84 5.23
C TYR A 194 -1.29 5.75 6.72
N SER A 195 -0.48 5.06 7.54
CA SER A 195 -0.68 4.98 8.99
C SER A 195 -0.69 6.36 9.65
N ALA A 196 0.25 7.24 9.28
CA ALA A 196 0.30 8.61 9.81
C ALA A 196 -0.96 9.41 9.44
N LEU A 197 -1.45 9.28 8.20
CA LEU A 197 -2.67 9.93 7.75
C LEU A 197 -3.90 9.41 8.52
N GLN A 198 -4.01 8.11 8.76
CA GLN A 198 -5.14 7.55 9.52
C GLN A 198 -5.11 7.97 10.99
N GLN A 199 -3.94 7.96 11.62
CA GLN A 199 -3.77 8.45 12.99
C GLN A 199 -4.14 9.93 13.13
N SER A 200 -3.74 10.78 12.18
CA SER A 200 -4.14 12.21 12.19
C SER A 200 -5.66 12.43 12.07
N ARG A 201 -6.36 11.46 11.48
CA ARG A 201 -7.82 11.45 11.35
C ARG A 201 -8.52 10.80 12.54
N LYS A 202 -7.76 10.42 13.58
CA LYS A 202 -8.25 9.69 14.76
C LYS A 202 -8.86 8.34 14.43
N PHE A 203 -8.38 7.69 13.38
CA PHE A 203 -8.75 6.30 13.11
C PHE A 203 -7.92 5.37 14.01
N LEU A 204 -8.54 4.29 14.45
CA LEU A 204 -7.92 3.24 15.24
C LEU A 204 -7.68 2.00 14.38
N SER A 205 -6.58 1.30 14.63
CA SER A 205 -6.25 0.07 13.91
C SER A 205 -7.08 -1.10 14.43
N LEU A 206 -7.79 -1.78 13.53
CA LEU A 206 -8.47 -3.04 13.78
C LEU A 206 -7.84 -4.13 12.90
N GLY A 207 -6.81 -4.79 13.40
CA GLY A 207 -5.94 -5.64 12.58
C GLY A 207 -5.12 -4.80 11.61
N ALA A 208 -5.19 -5.09 10.31
CA ALA A 208 -4.56 -4.27 9.27
C ALA A 208 -5.49 -3.20 8.67
N ALA A 209 -6.77 -3.19 9.08
CA ALA A 209 -7.74 -2.18 8.69
C ALA A 209 -7.75 -1.00 9.69
N TRP A 210 -8.36 0.11 9.27
CA TRP A 210 -8.51 1.32 10.07
C TRP A 210 -9.98 1.72 10.13
N ILE A 211 -10.48 1.89 11.35
CA ILE A 211 -11.86 2.30 11.62
C ILE A 211 -11.88 3.66 12.34
N PRO A 212 -12.94 4.49 12.18
CA PRO A 212 -13.14 5.66 13.01
C PRO A 212 -13.17 5.29 14.51
N ALA A 213 -12.58 6.12 15.37
CA ALA A 213 -12.55 5.87 16.81
C ALA A 213 -13.95 5.75 17.43
N GLU A 214 -14.96 6.40 16.84
CA GLU A 214 -16.34 6.38 17.32
C GLU A 214 -16.99 5.01 17.21
N LEU A 215 -16.44 4.09 16.40
CA LEU A 215 -16.92 2.72 16.23
C LEU A 215 -16.22 1.72 17.15
N ASP A 216 -15.15 2.12 17.84
CA ASP A 216 -14.44 1.24 18.76
C ASP A 216 -15.37 0.81 19.91
N GLY A 217 -15.36 -0.48 20.22
CA GLY A 217 -16.29 -1.11 21.16
C GLY A 217 -17.76 -1.20 20.72
N LYS A 218 -18.18 -0.51 19.65
CA LYS A 218 -19.58 -0.54 19.15
C LYS A 218 -19.83 -1.60 18.08
N LEU A 219 -18.77 -2.08 17.44
CA LEU A 219 -18.84 -3.15 16.45
C LEU A 219 -19.03 -4.53 17.12
N SER A 220 -19.94 -5.34 16.60
CA SER A 220 -20.06 -6.76 16.94
C SER A 220 -18.79 -7.53 16.56
N ARG A 221 -18.52 -8.68 17.17
CA ARG A 221 -17.34 -9.50 16.81
C ARG A 221 -17.40 -9.97 15.36
N LYS A 222 -18.60 -10.23 14.84
CA LYS A 222 -18.82 -10.58 13.43
C LYS A 222 -18.36 -9.45 12.51
N GLN A 223 -18.78 -8.21 12.78
CA GLN A 223 -18.32 -7.03 12.02
C GLN A 223 -16.81 -6.82 12.14
N GLN A 224 -16.26 -6.95 13.35
CA GLN A 224 -14.81 -6.79 13.56
C GLN A 224 -14.01 -7.80 12.75
N VAL A 225 -14.41 -9.08 12.77
CA VAL A 225 -13.78 -10.14 11.98
C VAL A 225 -13.97 -9.92 10.48
N GLN A 226 -15.14 -9.48 10.03
CA GLN A 226 -15.40 -9.19 8.62
C GLN A 226 -14.44 -8.10 8.10
N ILE A 227 -14.25 -7.03 8.86
CA ILE A 227 -13.27 -5.97 8.54
C ILE A 227 -11.83 -6.52 8.54
N LYS A 228 -11.43 -7.26 9.58
CA LYS A 228 -10.07 -7.85 9.68
C LYS A 228 -9.76 -8.76 8.49
N ARG A 229 -10.72 -9.55 8.03
CA ARG A 229 -10.56 -10.49 6.90
C ARG A 229 -10.44 -9.78 5.56
N ALA A 230 -11.12 -8.66 5.39
CA ALA A 230 -11.07 -7.88 4.16
C ALA A 230 -9.68 -7.28 3.90
N VAL A 231 -8.92 -7.00 4.97
CA VAL A 231 -7.53 -6.56 4.89
C VAL A 231 -6.61 -7.65 5.44
N ALA A 232 -6.62 -8.80 4.75
CA ALA A 232 -5.84 -9.96 5.16
C ALA A 232 -4.34 -9.63 5.32
N PRO A 233 -3.66 -10.20 6.33
CA PRO A 233 -2.24 -10.02 6.51
C PRO A 233 -1.46 -10.42 5.26
N PRO A 234 -0.44 -9.63 4.87
CA PRO A 234 0.36 -9.92 3.68
C PRO A 234 1.17 -11.20 3.87
N CYS A 235 1.35 -11.94 2.77
CA CYS A 235 2.32 -13.02 2.68
C CYS A 235 3.72 -12.48 2.97
N ALA A 236 4.46 -13.11 3.90
CA ALA A 236 5.78 -12.64 4.31
C ALA A 236 6.80 -12.58 3.16
N ASP A 237 6.71 -13.51 2.20
CA ASP A 237 7.68 -13.60 1.10
C ASP A 237 7.51 -12.50 0.07
N CYS A 238 6.27 -12.18 -0.30
CA CYS A 238 6.00 -11.16 -1.31
C CYS A 238 5.47 -9.85 -0.73
N MET A 239 5.35 -9.75 0.59
CA MET A 239 4.83 -8.59 1.33
C MET A 239 3.49 -8.08 0.80
N GLY A 240 2.59 -8.96 0.38
CA GLY A 240 1.28 -8.55 -0.16
C GLY A 240 1.22 -8.36 -1.67
N LEU A 241 2.34 -8.46 -2.39
CA LEU A 241 2.40 -8.16 -3.83
C LEU A 241 2.04 -9.35 -4.73
N GLY A 242 1.94 -10.56 -4.17
CA GLY A 242 1.64 -11.78 -4.93
C GLY A 242 2.76 -12.27 -5.86
N ARG A 243 3.86 -11.54 -5.98
CA ARG A 243 4.96 -11.82 -6.91
C ARG A 243 6.32 -11.75 -6.22
N VAL A 244 7.33 -12.37 -6.83
CA VAL A 244 8.74 -12.33 -6.40
C VAL A 244 9.62 -12.04 -7.61
N ASP A 245 10.81 -11.49 -7.40
CA ASP A 245 11.74 -11.22 -8.51
C ASP A 245 12.14 -12.52 -9.20
N CYS A 246 12.23 -12.48 -10.53
CA CYS A 246 12.81 -13.58 -11.28
C CYS A 246 14.30 -13.65 -10.98
N ALA A 247 14.76 -14.77 -10.42
CA ALA A 247 16.17 -14.95 -10.03
C ALA A 247 17.16 -14.74 -11.19
N LYS A 248 16.78 -15.14 -12.42
CA LYS A 248 17.64 -15.07 -13.61
C LYS A 248 17.89 -13.65 -14.11
N CYS A 249 16.86 -12.81 -14.15
CA CYS A 249 16.97 -11.41 -14.59
C CYS A 249 16.99 -10.41 -13.43
N LYS A 250 16.90 -10.87 -12.18
CA LYS A 250 16.86 -10.06 -10.95
C LYS A 250 15.83 -8.92 -11.04
N GLY A 251 14.61 -9.24 -11.45
CA GLY A 251 13.54 -8.26 -11.57
C GLY A 251 13.53 -7.42 -12.86
N GLN A 252 14.58 -7.48 -13.69
CA GLN A 252 14.71 -6.57 -14.84
C GLN A 252 13.83 -6.93 -16.04
N GLY A 253 13.36 -8.17 -16.13
CA GLY A 253 12.62 -8.71 -17.27
C GLY A 253 13.48 -9.02 -18.50
N GLU A 254 14.76 -8.64 -18.48
CA GLU A 254 15.67 -8.85 -19.60
C GLU A 254 17.00 -9.38 -19.09
N ILE A 255 17.71 -10.09 -19.95
CA ILE A 255 19.07 -10.53 -19.69
C ILE A 255 19.98 -10.04 -20.82
N LYS A 256 21.28 -9.92 -20.54
CA LYS A 256 22.27 -9.61 -21.58
C LYS A 256 22.22 -10.67 -22.68
N CYS A 257 22.33 -10.25 -23.92
CA CYS A 257 22.38 -11.16 -25.06
C CYS A 257 23.59 -12.07 -24.94
N THR A 258 23.36 -13.39 -24.93
CA THR A 258 24.41 -14.41 -24.83
C THR A 258 24.90 -14.91 -26.18
N PHE A 259 24.46 -14.29 -27.28
CA PHE A 259 24.91 -14.65 -28.62
C PHE A 259 26.43 -14.43 -28.74
N GLN A 260 27.14 -15.40 -29.30
CA GLN A 260 28.60 -15.36 -29.40
C GLN A 260 29.07 -14.13 -30.17
N GLY A 261 30.03 -13.39 -29.61
CA GLY A 261 30.55 -12.15 -30.19
C GLY A 261 29.59 -10.96 -30.13
N CYS A 262 28.45 -11.08 -29.42
CA CYS A 262 27.54 -9.96 -29.22
C CYS A 262 28.07 -9.02 -28.14
N VAL A 263 28.55 -7.85 -28.54
CA VAL A 263 28.96 -6.76 -27.64
C VAL A 263 27.98 -5.61 -27.84
N GLN A 264 27.20 -5.29 -26.79
CA GLN A 264 26.19 -4.23 -26.81
C GLN A 264 25.21 -4.30 -28.00
N GLY A 265 24.88 -5.52 -28.42
CA GLY A 265 23.93 -5.75 -29.51
C GLY A 265 24.53 -5.73 -30.91
N LYS A 266 25.85 -5.70 -31.03
CA LYS A 266 26.56 -5.75 -32.30
C LYS A 266 27.42 -7.00 -32.36
N VAL A 267 27.62 -7.53 -33.57
CA VAL A 267 28.51 -8.66 -33.84
C VAL A 267 29.46 -8.28 -34.96
N GLU A 268 30.73 -8.67 -34.84
CA GLU A 268 31.71 -8.53 -35.91
C GLU A 268 31.51 -9.67 -36.92
N VAL A 269 31.33 -9.31 -38.18
CA VAL A 269 31.31 -10.26 -39.31
C VAL A 269 32.49 -9.93 -40.22
N GLN A 270 33.22 -10.97 -40.64
CA GLN A 270 34.22 -10.83 -41.69
C GLN A 270 33.50 -10.88 -43.02
N ASP A 271 33.66 -9.83 -43.83
CA ASP A 271 33.13 -9.78 -45.18
C ASP A 271 34.28 -10.08 -46.14
N GLU A 272 34.18 -11.18 -46.89
CA GLU A 272 35.09 -11.50 -47.98
C GLU A 272 34.65 -10.71 -49.22
N GLY A 273 34.86 -9.40 -49.17
CA GLY A 273 34.48 -8.51 -50.25
C GLY A 273 35.19 -8.90 -51.56
N ARG A 274 34.40 -9.19 -52.61
CA ARG A 274 34.87 -9.54 -53.97
C ARG A 274 35.78 -8.50 -54.65
N LEU A 275 35.94 -7.30 -54.09
CA LEU A 275 36.56 -6.15 -54.75
C LEU A 275 37.87 -5.65 -54.13
N VAL A 276 38.26 -6.15 -52.94
CA VAL A 276 39.52 -5.76 -52.30
C VAL A 276 40.14 -7.01 -51.66
N LYS A 277 41.40 -7.33 -51.99
CA LYS A 277 42.16 -8.46 -51.40
C LYS A 277 42.51 -8.20 -49.92
N GLY A 278 41.50 -8.01 -49.06
CA GLY A 278 41.68 -7.75 -47.63
C GLY A 278 40.44 -8.14 -46.83
N LYS A 279 40.64 -8.76 -45.65
CA LYS A 279 39.56 -9.12 -44.72
C LYS A 279 39.05 -7.86 -44.02
N ILE A 280 37.92 -7.31 -44.49
CA ILE A 280 37.28 -6.17 -43.84
C ILE A 280 36.40 -6.70 -42.69
N LYS A 281 36.67 -6.26 -41.46
CA LYS A 281 35.79 -6.52 -40.32
C LYS A 281 34.67 -5.49 -40.35
N LYS A 282 33.42 -5.96 -40.50
CA LYS A 282 32.23 -5.12 -40.44
C LYS A 282 31.44 -5.42 -39.19
N THR A 283 31.02 -4.40 -38.47
CA THR A 283 30.14 -4.55 -37.33
C THR A 283 28.68 -4.46 -37.78
N VAL A 284 27.90 -5.51 -37.55
CA VAL A 284 26.47 -5.56 -37.89
C VAL A 284 25.61 -5.70 -36.64
N LYS A 285 24.31 -5.38 -36.73
CA LYS A 285 23.37 -5.59 -35.64
C LYS A 285 23.29 -7.10 -35.34
N CYS A 286 23.40 -7.47 -34.07
CA CYS A 286 23.16 -8.83 -33.62
C CYS A 286 21.69 -9.20 -33.90
N LYS A 287 21.48 -10.27 -34.68
CA LYS A 287 20.14 -10.75 -35.03
C LYS A 287 19.36 -11.25 -33.82
N ASN A 288 20.04 -11.79 -32.80
CA ASN A 288 19.37 -12.37 -31.63
C ASN A 288 18.73 -11.32 -30.71
N CYS A 289 19.33 -10.13 -30.60
CA CYS A 289 18.80 -9.04 -29.76
C CYS A 289 18.42 -7.80 -30.58
N ASN A 290 18.39 -7.90 -31.91
CA ASN A 290 18.07 -6.80 -32.83
C ASN A 290 18.83 -5.49 -32.56
N GLY A 291 20.11 -5.57 -32.20
CA GLY A 291 20.89 -4.36 -31.90
C GLY A 291 20.77 -3.81 -30.47
N THR A 292 19.90 -4.35 -29.62
CA THR A 292 19.64 -3.77 -28.28
C THR A 292 20.67 -4.19 -27.22
N GLY A 293 21.34 -5.33 -27.43
CA GLY A 293 22.26 -5.97 -26.48
C GLY A 293 21.58 -6.79 -25.39
N PHE A 294 20.24 -6.84 -25.37
CA PHE A 294 19.46 -7.52 -24.35
C PHE A 294 18.36 -8.35 -25.02
N VAL A 295 17.99 -9.45 -24.37
CA VAL A 295 16.88 -10.29 -24.81
C VAL A 295 15.89 -10.44 -23.66
N ALA A 296 14.62 -10.63 -24.00
CA ALA A 296 13.58 -10.91 -23.03
C ALA A 296 13.97 -12.13 -22.19
N CYS A 297 13.81 -12.03 -20.86
CA CYS A 297 14.03 -13.16 -19.98
C CYS A 297 12.90 -14.17 -20.19
N ILE A 298 13.23 -15.35 -20.73
CA ILE A 298 12.28 -16.41 -21.07
C ILE A 298 11.53 -16.90 -19.82
N ASP A 299 12.25 -17.09 -18.72
CA ASP A 299 11.73 -17.65 -17.47
C ASP A 299 10.58 -16.82 -16.89
N CYS A 300 10.60 -15.50 -17.08
CA CYS A 300 9.54 -14.59 -16.61
C CYS A 300 8.79 -13.90 -17.75
N ARG A 301 9.01 -14.32 -19.01
CA ARG A 301 8.38 -13.74 -20.20
C ARG A 301 8.42 -12.20 -20.23
N ALA A 302 9.60 -11.65 -19.97
CA ALA A 302 9.83 -10.21 -19.85
C ALA A 302 9.12 -9.45 -18.71
N GLN A 303 8.38 -10.12 -17.83
CA GLN A 303 7.68 -9.47 -16.71
C GLN A 303 8.61 -9.05 -15.56
N GLY A 304 9.83 -9.59 -15.50
CA GLY A 304 10.78 -9.36 -14.41
C GLY A 304 10.43 -10.11 -13.12
N SER A 305 9.19 -10.53 -12.95
CA SER A 305 8.70 -11.19 -11.74
C SER A 305 8.03 -12.54 -12.04
N LEU A 306 7.95 -13.39 -11.02
CA LEU A 306 7.25 -14.66 -11.03
C LEU A 306 6.13 -14.63 -9.98
N VAL A 307 5.10 -15.45 -10.17
CA VAL A 307 4.06 -15.66 -9.16
C VAL A 307 4.69 -16.20 -7.88
N CYS A 308 4.35 -15.62 -6.74
CA CYS A 308 4.84 -16.07 -5.45
C CYS A 308 4.25 -17.45 -5.13
N LYS A 309 5.12 -18.47 -5.04
CA LYS A 309 4.71 -19.86 -4.79
C LYS A 309 4.05 -20.06 -3.43
N LYS A 310 4.43 -19.29 -2.40
CA LYS A 310 3.85 -19.46 -1.05
C LYS A 310 2.39 -19.02 -0.94
N CYS A 311 1.98 -18.04 -1.74
CA CYS A 311 0.61 -17.51 -1.73
C CYS A 311 -0.11 -17.73 -3.06
N ASN A 312 0.49 -18.43 -4.02
CA ASN A 312 -0.03 -18.67 -5.36
C ASN A 312 -0.56 -17.40 -6.05
N GLY A 313 0.13 -16.26 -5.86
CA GLY A 313 -0.27 -15.00 -6.47
C GLY A 313 -1.26 -14.16 -5.69
N SER A 314 -1.92 -14.71 -4.66
CA SER A 314 -2.92 -13.95 -3.88
C SER A 314 -2.33 -12.78 -3.11
N GLY A 315 -1.04 -12.83 -2.77
CA GLY A 315 -0.40 -11.84 -1.90
C GLY A 315 -0.75 -12.02 -0.41
N GLU A 316 -1.66 -12.91 -0.07
CA GLU A 316 -2.16 -13.08 1.29
C GLU A 316 -1.52 -14.31 1.96
N ARG A 317 -1.56 -14.35 3.29
CA ARG A 317 -1.13 -15.54 4.03
C ARG A 317 -2.05 -16.73 3.76
N ALA A 318 -1.55 -17.93 4.06
CA ALA A 318 -2.35 -19.14 3.99
C ALA A 318 -3.59 -19.04 4.89
N MET A 319 -4.67 -19.68 4.50
CA MET A 319 -5.91 -19.69 5.26
C MET A 319 -5.72 -20.35 6.63
N CYS A 320 -6.37 -19.83 7.67
CA CYS A 320 -6.37 -20.45 8.98
C CYS A 320 -7.22 -21.72 8.96
N ILE A 321 -6.56 -22.88 9.13
CA ILE A 321 -7.22 -24.20 9.10
C ILE A 321 -8.23 -24.34 10.25
N LYS A 322 -7.91 -23.80 11.44
CA LYS A 322 -8.76 -23.94 12.64
C LYS A 322 -10.14 -23.30 12.51
N CYS A 323 -10.28 -22.26 11.68
CA CYS A 323 -11.56 -21.60 11.43
C CYS A 323 -11.97 -21.64 9.96
N GLY A 324 -11.31 -22.43 9.12
CA GLY A 324 -11.56 -22.47 7.67
C GLY A 324 -11.51 -21.08 7.00
N GLY A 325 -10.69 -20.16 7.53
CA GLY A 325 -10.61 -18.79 7.04
C GLY A 325 -11.74 -17.84 7.43
N GLN A 326 -12.70 -18.28 8.26
CA GLN A 326 -13.82 -17.45 8.71
C GLN A 326 -13.43 -16.41 9.76
N GLY A 327 -12.29 -16.58 10.43
CA GLY A 327 -11.84 -15.71 11.52
C GLY A 327 -12.64 -15.87 12.83
N LEU A 328 -13.74 -16.61 12.82
CA LEU A 328 -14.59 -16.89 13.98
C LEU A 328 -14.48 -18.36 14.40
N SER A 329 -14.84 -18.63 15.65
CA SER A 329 -15.08 -19.97 16.16
C SER A 329 -16.31 -19.94 17.07
N ASP A 330 -17.10 -21.00 17.07
CA ASP A 330 -18.27 -21.09 17.93
C ASP A 330 -17.88 -20.97 19.41
N CYS A 331 -18.70 -20.25 20.18
CA CYS A 331 -18.51 -20.13 21.61
C CYS A 331 -18.78 -21.49 22.25
N ARG A 332 -17.74 -22.09 22.83
CA ARG A 332 -17.83 -23.43 23.43
C ARG A 332 -18.82 -23.51 24.58
N ARG A 333 -18.96 -22.43 25.36
CA ARG A 333 -19.87 -22.37 26.52
C ARG A 333 -21.34 -22.44 26.15
N CYS A 334 -21.73 -21.87 25.00
CA CYS A 334 -23.12 -21.90 24.52
C CYS A 334 -23.30 -22.68 23.22
N GLN A 335 -22.26 -23.36 22.72
CA GLN A 335 -22.25 -24.13 21.48
C GLN A 335 -22.82 -23.36 20.28
N GLY A 336 -22.49 -22.07 20.16
CA GLY A 336 -22.98 -21.25 19.04
C GLY A 336 -24.34 -20.57 19.27
N SER A 337 -25.13 -20.99 20.27
CA SER A 337 -26.50 -20.46 20.48
C SER A 337 -26.55 -19.00 20.91
N GLY A 338 -25.49 -18.48 21.54
CA GLY A 338 -25.49 -17.17 22.18
C GLY A 338 -26.22 -17.12 23.52
N ALA A 339 -26.98 -18.15 23.89
CA ALA A 339 -27.72 -18.24 25.14
C ALA A 339 -26.92 -18.99 26.22
N GLY A 340 -26.94 -18.47 27.45
CA GLY A 340 -26.51 -19.16 28.66
C GLY A 340 -27.72 -19.60 29.49
N LYS A 341 -27.47 -20.27 30.62
CA LYS A 341 -28.54 -20.72 31.54
C LYS A 341 -29.42 -19.58 32.04
N ASP A 342 -28.81 -18.41 32.29
CA ASP A 342 -29.45 -17.25 32.90
C ASP A 342 -29.64 -16.07 31.92
N GLY A 343 -29.77 -16.35 30.61
CA GLY A 343 -29.97 -15.33 29.58
C GLY A 343 -28.83 -15.27 28.54
N GLN A 344 -28.22 -14.10 28.33
CA GLN A 344 -27.14 -13.96 27.35
C GLN A 344 -25.87 -14.69 27.84
N CYS A 345 -25.22 -15.45 26.96
CA CYS A 345 -23.96 -16.11 27.31
C CYS A 345 -22.89 -15.06 27.64
N ALA A 346 -22.37 -15.10 28.88
CA ALA A 346 -21.39 -14.12 29.37
C ALA A 346 -20.09 -14.06 28.55
N GLU A 347 -19.66 -15.19 27.97
CA GLU A 347 -18.40 -15.29 27.23
C GLU A 347 -18.47 -14.62 25.85
N CYS A 348 -19.55 -14.89 25.09
CA CYS A 348 -19.75 -14.31 23.76
C CYS A 348 -20.69 -13.09 23.76
N LYS A 349 -21.21 -12.69 24.92
CA LYS A 349 -22.16 -11.58 25.11
C LYS A 349 -23.37 -11.69 24.15
N GLY A 350 -23.93 -12.89 24.04
CA GLY A 350 -25.09 -13.16 23.18
C GLY A 350 -24.80 -13.44 21.71
N GLU A 351 -23.56 -13.28 21.22
CA GLU A 351 -23.29 -13.39 19.77
C GLU A 351 -23.13 -14.82 19.25
N GLY A 352 -22.97 -15.80 20.14
CA GLY A 352 -22.75 -17.21 19.80
C GLY A 352 -21.35 -17.53 19.29
N VAL A 353 -20.56 -16.52 18.90
CA VAL A 353 -19.23 -16.70 18.30
C VAL A 353 -18.16 -15.93 19.07
N LEU A 354 -16.92 -16.41 18.97
CA LEU A 354 -15.70 -15.77 19.47
C LEU A 354 -14.73 -15.56 18.30
N GLU A 355 -13.79 -14.63 18.45
CA GLU A 355 -12.68 -14.53 17.51
C GLU A 355 -11.82 -15.79 17.60
N CYS A 356 -11.44 -16.33 16.44
CA CYS A 356 -10.57 -17.50 16.39
C CYS A 356 -9.20 -17.13 16.97
N THR A 357 -8.86 -17.69 18.14
CA THR A 357 -7.62 -17.37 18.88
C THR A 357 -6.33 -17.66 18.10
N ALA A 358 -6.38 -18.59 17.14
CA ALA A 358 -5.22 -18.95 16.33
C ALA A 358 -4.83 -17.89 15.29
N CYS A 359 -5.80 -17.12 14.81
CA CYS A 359 -5.57 -16.04 13.83
C CYS A 359 -5.88 -14.64 14.40
N GLY A 360 -6.62 -14.56 15.51
CA GLY A 360 -7.14 -13.32 16.10
C GLY A 360 -8.13 -12.59 15.20
N GLY A 361 -8.92 -13.35 14.45
CA GLY A 361 -10.01 -12.81 13.65
C GLY A 361 -9.71 -12.57 12.17
N ASP A 362 -8.45 -12.57 11.72
CA ASP A 362 -8.13 -12.26 10.31
C ASP A 362 -8.35 -13.43 9.33
N GLY A 363 -8.61 -14.64 9.84
CA GLY A 363 -8.84 -15.83 9.02
C GLY A 363 -7.58 -16.38 8.33
N ARG A 364 -6.39 -15.91 8.67
CA ARG A 364 -5.11 -16.31 8.07
C ARG A 364 -4.15 -16.91 9.10
N LYS A 365 -3.20 -17.72 8.63
CA LYS A 365 -2.14 -18.31 9.46
C LYS A 365 -1.20 -17.19 9.94
N ARG A 366 -0.96 -17.12 11.25
CA ARG A 366 -0.06 -16.14 11.85
C ARG A 366 1.41 -16.41 11.53
#